data_AF-A0A3C0NRV3-F1
#
_entry.id   AF-A0A3C0NRV3-F1
#
_cell.length_a   1.000
_cell.length_b   1.000
_cell.length_c   1.000
_cell.angle_alpha   90.00
_cell.angle_beta   90.00
_cell.angle_gamma   90.00
#
_symmetry.space_group_name_H-M   'P 1'
#
loop_
_entity.id
_entity.type
_entity.pdbx_description
1 polymer ?
#
loop_
_entity_poly.entity_id
_entity_poly.type
_entity_poly.pdbx_seq_one_letter_code
_entity_poly.pdbx_strand_id
1 'polypeptide(L)'
;MNHKQNISSVLINTTARLHMGFFDLNGQGGRQFGSLGLSLDAPSTKVELTMAQGAVESQHEQDYVFKNKRLVLDYLGIAQNVDIQVLEQVPRHSGLGSGTQMALAIGVGICR
;
A
#
# COMPACT_ATOMS: atom_id res chain seq x y z
N MET A 1 0.49 13.76 -35.83
CA MET A 1 -0.75 13.64 -35.02
C MET A 1 -0.36 13.02 -33.69
N ASN A 2 -0.18 13.84 -32.65
CA ASN A 2 0.20 13.36 -31.32
C ASN A 2 -1.05 12.90 -30.58
N HIS A 3 -1.26 11.58 -30.50
CA HIS A 3 -2.19 11.01 -29.53
C HIS A 3 -1.60 11.22 -28.14
N LYS A 4 -2.08 12.24 -27.42
CA LYS A 4 -2.02 12.25 -25.96
C LYS A 4 -2.94 11.13 -25.48
N GLN A 5 -2.37 9.94 -25.29
CA GLN A 5 -3.04 8.85 -24.61
C GLN A 5 -3.39 9.35 -23.20
N ASN A 6 -4.68 9.34 -22.85
CA ASN A 6 -5.13 9.69 -21.51
C ASN A 6 -4.66 8.58 -20.58
N ILE A 7 -3.51 8.78 -19.94
CA ILE A 7 -3.01 7.87 -18.92
C ILE A 7 -3.91 8.07 -17.70
N SER A 8 -4.79 7.10 -17.44
CA SER A 8 -5.58 7.08 -16.21
C SER A 8 -4.68 6.68 -15.05
N SER A 9 -4.44 7.61 -14.13
CA SER A 9 -3.74 7.34 -12.87
C SER A 9 -4.71 7.35 -11.69
N VAL A 10 -4.38 6.60 -10.65
CA VAL A 10 -5.11 6.54 -9.38
C VAL A 10 -4.18 7.00 -8.27
N LEU A 11 -4.55 8.09 -7.59
CA LEU A 11 -3.84 8.59 -6.42
C LEU A 11 -4.51 8.06 -5.15
N ILE A 12 -3.74 7.32 -4.34
CA ILE A 12 -4.18 6.82 -3.04
C ILE A 12 -3.43 7.55 -1.94
N ASN A 13 -4.17 8.05 -0.94
CA ASN A 13 -3.63 8.63 0.28
C ASN A 13 -4.11 7.80 1.48
N THR A 14 -3.18 7.43 2.36
CA THR A 14 -3.47 6.78 3.65
C THR A 14 -2.59 7.38 4.73
N THR A 15 -2.99 7.25 5.99
CA THR A 15 -2.29 7.88 7.11
C THR A 15 -1.71 6.89 8.11
N ALA A 16 -0.73 7.36 8.87
CA ALA A 16 -0.14 6.63 9.98
C ALA A 16 -1.20 6.20 11.00
N ARG A 17 -0.92 5.09 11.69
CA ARG A 17 -1.76 4.58 12.76
C ARG A 17 -0.92 4.29 13.99
N LEU A 18 -1.38 4.77 15.15
CA LEU A 18 -0.88 4.32 16.45
C LEU A 18 -1.60 3.04 16.86
N HIS A 19 -0.84 2.02 17.25
CA HIS A 19 -1.36 0.78 17.83
C HIS A 19 -1.25 0.87 19.35
N MET A 20 -2.37 0.75 20.06
CA MET A 20 -2.44 0.92 21.52
C MET A 20 -2.31 -0.42 22.26
N GLY A 21 -1.47 -1.31 21.73
CA GLY A 21 -1.22 -2.63 22.33
C GLY A 21 -2.37 -3.62 22.14
N PHE A 22 -2.22 -4.77 22.78
CA PHE A 22 -3.18 -5.88 22.71
C PHE A 22 -4.02 -5.97 23.98
N PHE A 23 -5.29 -6.37 23.84
CA PHE A 23 -6.22 -6.52 24.95
C PHE A 23 -5.96 -7.80 25.76
N ASP A 24 -5.76 -8.94 25.10
CA ASP A 24 -5.45 -10.22 25.76
C ASP A 24 -4.38 -11.00 24.99
N LEU A 25 -3.15 -11.03 25.50
CA LEU A 25 -2.06 -11.81 24.88
C LEU A 25 -2.15 -13.31 25.15
N ASN A 26 -2.80 -13.70 26.24
CA ASN A 26 -2.79 -15.09 26.74
C ASN A 26 -4.07 -15.85 26.38
N GLY A 27 -5.10 -15.15 25.89
CA GLY A 27 -6.37 -15.73 25.45
C GLY A 27 -7.25 -16.27 26.59
N GLN A 28 -6.94 -15.92 27.85
CA GLN A 28 -7.71 -16.39 29.01
C GLN A 28 -9.15 -15.87 29.01
N GLY A 29 -9.40 -14.75 28.32
CA GLY A 29 -10.74 -14.20 28.12
C GLY A 29 -11.56 -14.88 27.01
N GLY A 30 -11.07 -15.98 26.42
CA GLY A 30 -11.75 -16.72 25.36
C GLY A 30 -11.56 -16.14 23.95
N ARG A 31 -10.79 -15.04 23.81
CA ARG A 31 -10.31 -14.50 22.53
C ARG A 31 -8.87 -14.09 22.68
N GLN A 32 -8.02 -14.55 21.77
CA GLN A 32 -6.61 -14.17 21.75
C GLN A 32 -6.43 -12.88 20.94
N PHE A 33 -5.57 -11.99 21.43
CA PHE A 33 -5.27 -10.67 20.90
C PHE A 33 -6.46 -9.70 20.97
N GLY A 34 -6.72 -8.97 19.89
CA GLY A 34 -7.56 -7.77 19.89
C GLY A 34 -6.74 -6.54 20.25
N SER A 35 -7.00 -5.42 19.56
CA SER A 35 -6.26 -4.19 19.77
C SER A 35 -7.06 -2.98 19.33
N LEU A 36 -6.66 -1.81 19.82
CA LEU A 36 -7.16 -0.52 19.34
C LEU A 36 -6.12 0.16 18.45
N GLY A 37 -6.58 0.69 17.32
CA GLY A 37 -5.79 1.53 16.44
C GLY A 37 -6.38 2.93 16.36
N LEU A 38 -5.54 3.97 16.41
CA LEU A 38 -5.94 5.35 16.15
C LEU A 38 -5.28 5.82 14.86
N SER A 39 -6.11 6.22 13.89
CA SER A 39 -5.63 6.88 12.67
C SER A 39 -5.18 8.30 13.02
N LEU A 40 -4.08 8.74 12.40
CA LEU A 40 -3.57 10.10 12.54
C LEU A 40 -3.88 10.92 11.30
N ASP A 41 -3.80 12.24 11.39
CA ASP A 41 -3.86 13.12 10.22
C ASP A 41 -2.51 13.15 9.46
N ALA A 42 -1.40 12.92 10.18
CA ALA A 42 -0.04 12.86 9.66
C ALA A 42 0.87 11.97 10.54
N PRO A 43 1.98 11.42 10.00
CA PRO A 43 2.40 11.47 8.60
C PRO A 43 1.53 10.59 7.69
N SER A 44 1.60 10.82 6.38
CA SER A 44 0.85 10.11 5.33
C SER A 44 1.75 9.27 4.42
N THR A 45 1.14 8.29 3.77
CA THR A 45 1.68 7.59 2.60
C THR A 45 0.81 7.94 1.41
N LYS A 46 1.43 8.50 0.36
CA LYS A 46 0.78 8.83 -0.91
C LYS A 46 1.43 8.04 -2.02
N VAL A 47 0.62 7.30 -2.76
CA VAL A 47 1.07 6.52 -3.91
C VAL A 47 0.22 6.84 -5.12
N GLU A 48 0.87 7.03 -6.26
CA GLU A 48 0.21 7.15 -7.56
C GLU A 48 0.45 5.87 -8.34
N LEU A 49 -0.63 5.28 -8.84
CA LEU A 49 -0.60 4.07 -9.64
C LEU A 49 -1.05 4.39 -11.06
N THR A 50 -0.33 3.86 -12.03
CA THR A 50 -0.60 4.06 -13.44
C THR A 50 -0.51 2.73 -14.18
N MET A 51 -1.48 2.43 -15.06
CA MET A 51 -1.41 1.25 -15.91
C MET A 51 -0.21 1.37 -16.86
N ALA A 52 0.71 0.40 -16.81
CA ALA A 52 1.90 0.43 -17.65
C ALA A 52 1.56 0.09 -19.11
N GLN A 53 2.11 0.87 -20.05
CA GLN A 53 2.08 0.53 -21.47
C GLN A 53 3.31 -0.32 -21.80
N GLY A 54 3.21 -1.62 -21.52
CA GLY A 54 4.27 -2.61 -21.80
C GLY A 54 4.97 -3.14 -20.55
N ALA A 55 5.92 -4.06 -20.77
CA ALA A 55 6.70 -4.71 -19.72
C ALA A 55 7.84 -3.80 -19.24
N VAL A 56 7.49 -2.70 -18.58
CA VAL A 56 8.49 -1.86 -17.90
C VAL A 56 8.44 -2.24 -16.42
N GLU A 57 9.41 -3.04 -15.97
CA GLU A 57 9.72 -3.10 -14.55
C GLU A 57 10.47 -1.82 -14.18
N SER A 58 9.95 -1.06 -13.22
CA SER A 58 10.63 0.12 -12.71
C SER A 58 11.94 -0.32 -12.04
N GLN A 59 13.08 0.04 -12.64
CA GLN A 59 14.42 -0.33 -12.18
C GLN A 59 14.78 0.26 -10.80
N HIS A 60 13.94 1.11 -10.23
CA HIS A 60 14.14 1.78 -8.95
C HIS A 60 13.00 1.55 -7.95
N GLU A 61 12.15 0.55 -8.18
CA GLU A 61 11.07 0.23 -7.24
C GLU A 61 11.63 -0.35 -5.93
N GLN A 62 11.15 0.15 -4.80
CA GLN A 62 11.56 -0.35 -3.48
C GLN A 62 11.04 -1.78 -3.27
N ASP A 63 11.88 -2.68 -2.75
CA ASP A 63 11.56 -4.13 -2.59
C ASP A 63 10.18 -4.44 -2.01
N TYR A 64 9.73 -3.72 -0.98
CA TYR A 64 8.43 -3.99 -0.37
C TYR A 64 7.25 -3.45 -1.19
N VAL A 65 7.45 -2.41 -2.00
CA VAL A 65 6.45 -1.95 -2.98
C VAL A 65 6.31 -3.01 -4.06
N PHE A 66 7.43 -3.48 -4.62
CA PHE A 66 7.47 -4.57 -5.60
C PHE A 66 6.77 -5.84 -5.07
N LYS A 67 7.11 -6.27 -3.85
CA LYS A 67 6.50 -7.47 -3.22
C LYS A 67 4.99 -7.33 -3.05
N ASN A 68 4.51 -6.19 -2.54
CA ASN A 68 3.07 -5.96 -2.37
C ASN A 68 2.35 -5.88 -3.71
N LYS A 69 2.91 -5.15 -4.69
CA LYS A 69 2.37 -5.09 -6.06
C LYS A 69 2.25 -6.48 -6.67
N ARG A 70 3.34 -7.26 -6.65
CA ARG A 70 3.37 -8.59 -7.25
C ARG A 70 2.37 -9.52 -6.58
N LEU A 71 2.30 -9.51 -5.25
CA LEU A 71 1.33 -10.30 -4.48
C LEU A 71 -0.11 -10.01 -4.92
N VAL A 72 -0.48 -8.75 -5.10
CA VAL A 72 -1.84 -8.37 -5.50
C VAL A 72 -2.10 -8.73 -6.97
N LEU A 73 -1.18 -8.43 -7.89
CA LEU A 73 -1.34 -8.77 -9.31
C LEU A 73 -1.46 -10.28 -9.52
N ASP A 74 -0.63 -11.08 -8.83
CA ASP A 74 -0.69 -12.54 -8.88
C ASP A 74 -2.00 -13.08 -8.33
N TYR A 75 -2.44 -12.55 -7.18
CA TYR A 75 -3.70 -12.98 -6.56
C TYR A 75 -4.91 -12.69 -7.46
N LEU A 76 -4.90 -11.56 -8.18
CA LEU A 76 -5.98 -11.15 -9.08
C LEU A 76 -5.84 -11.70 -10.51
N GLY A 77 -4.73 -12.35 -10.84
CA GLY A 77 -4.45 -12.85 -12.20
C GLY A 77 -4.28 -11.73 -13.24
N ILE A 78 -3.82 -10.54 -12.83
CA ILE A 78 -3.63 -9.40 -13.73
C ILE A 78 -2.26 -9.51 -14.40
N ALA A 79 -2.25 -9.69 -15.73
CA ALA A 79 -1.03 -9.81 -16.52
C ALA A 79 -0.38 -8.45 -16.86
N GLN A 80 -1.17 -7.38 -16.90
CA GLN A 80 -0.66 -6.04 -17.18
C GLN A 80 0.11 -5.50 -15.98
N ASN A 81 1.26 -4.86 -16.23
CA ASN A 81 2.02 -4.24 -15.16
C ASN A 81 1.40 -2.90 -14.73
N VAL A 82 1.65 -2.52 -13.49
CA VAL A 82 1.26 -1.24 -12.90
C VAL A 82 2.53 -0.54 -12.44
N ASP A 83 2.72 0.70 -12.90
CA ASP A 83 3.76 1.58 -12.37
C ASP A 83 3.27 2.22 -11.08
N ILE A 84 4.11 2.23 -10.05
CA ILE A 84 3.78 2.74 -8.73
C ILE A 84 4.82 3.75 -8.31
N GLN A 85 4.41 5.01 -8.18
CA GLN A 85 5.24 6.06 -7.62
C GLN A 85 4.85 6.33 -6.17
N VAL A 86 5.82 6.21 -5.27
CA VAL A 86 5.66 6.62 -3.86
C VAL A 86 6.03 8.09 -3.74
N LEU A 87 5.03 8.95 -3.53
CA LEU A 87 5.20 10.40 -3.42
C LEU A 87 5.54 10.83 -1.99
N GLU A 88 4.89 10.19 -1.01
CA GLU A 88 5.11 10.41 0.42
C GLU A 88 5.03 9.07 1.15
N GLN A 89 5.77 8.94 2.24
CA GLN A 89 5.80 7.69 3.01
C GLN A 89 5.86 7.94 4.52
N VAL A 90 4.97 7.26 5.26
CA VAL A 90 5.08 7.13 6.72
C VAL A 90 6.41 6.46 7.09
N PRO A 91 7.18 7.00 8.07
CA PRO A 91 8.45 6.44 8.50
C PRO A 91 8.40 4.92 8.72
N ARG A 92 9.39 4.23 8.14
CA ARG A 92 9.51 2.78 8.25
C ARG A 92 10.01 2.39 9.63
N HIS A 93 9.44 1.30 10.16
CA HIS A 93 9.86 0.68 11.42
C HIS A 93 9.75 1.61 12.65
N SER A 94 8.88 2.62 12.61
CA SER A 94 8.65 3.57 13.72
C SER A 94 7.37 3.28 14.53
N GLY A 95 6.79 2.08 14.41
CA GLY A 95 5.53 1.73 15.10
C GLY A 95 4.25 2.35 14.50
N LEU A 96 4.35 3.06 13.36
CA LEU A 96 3.25 3.80 12.73
C LEU A 96 2.45 3.01 11.68
N GLY A 97 2.71 1.71 11.54
CA GLY A 97 1.96 0.84 10.61
C GLY A 97 2.28 1.05 9.13
N SER A 98 3.42 1.64 8.77
CA SER A 98 3.79 1.99 7.38
C SER A 98 3.76 0.83 6.40
N GLY A 99 4.17 -0.38 6.82
CA GLY A 99 4.13 -1.58 5.96
C GLY A 99 2.71 -1.99 5.57
N THR A 100 1.81 -2.10 6.55
CA THR A 100 0.39 -2.42 6.32
C THR A 100 -0.28 -1.35 5.47
N GLN A 101 0.00 -0.07 5.75
CA GLN A 101 -0.59 1.03 4.99
C GLN A 101 -0.15 1.02 3.53
N MET A 102 1.13 0.75 3.23
CA MET A 102 1.59 0.61 1.85
C MET A 102 0.89 -0.56 1.14
N ALA A 103 0.84 -1.73 1.80
CA ALA A 103 0.23 -2.93 1.22
C ALA A 103 -1.24 -2.69 0.84
N LEU A 104 -2.00 -2.09 1.75
CA LEU A 104 -3.41 -1.74 1.53
C LEU A 104 -3.57 -0.65 0.48
N ALA A 105 -2.71 0.38 0.46
CA ALA A 105 -2.78 1.44 -0.55
C ALA A 105 -2.56 0.89 -1.97
N ILE A 106 -1.56 0.02 -2.15
CA ILE A 106 -1.28 -0.66 -3.42
C ILE A 106 -2.45 -1.56 -3.81
N GLY A 107 -2.95 -2.38 -2.87
CA GLY A 107 -4.08 -3.28 -3.13
C GLY A 107 -5.34 -2.53 -3.55
N VAL A 108 -5.69 -1.45 -2.84
CA VAL A 108 -6.82 -0.58 -3.20
C VAL A 108 -6.58 0.08 -4.55
N GLY A 109 -5.38 0.60 -4.81
CA GLY A 109 -5.05 1.28 -6.06
C GLY A 109 -5.16 0.36 -7.29
N ILE A 110 -4.71 -0.90 -7.19
CA ILE A 110 -4.81 -1.88 -8.28
C ILE A 110 -6.27 -2.30 -8.55
N CYS A 111 -7.12 -2.31 -7.52
CA CYS A 111 -8.52 -2.69 -7.64
C CYS A 111 -9.45 -1.55 -8.11
N ARG A 112 -8.92 -0.39 -8.51
CA ARG A 112 -9.68 0.78 -8.96
C ARG A 112 -9.56 0.99 -10.46
#